data_AF-A0A7S2HSG8-F1
#
_entry.id   AF-A0A7S2HSG8-F1
#
_cell.length_a   1.000
_cell.length_b   1.000
_cell.length_c   1.000
_cell.angle_alpha   90.00
_cell.angle_beta   90.00
_cell.angle_gamma   90.00
#
_symmetry.space_group_name_H-M   'P 1'
#
loop_
_entity.id
_entity.type
_entity.pdbx_description
1 polymer ?
#
loop_
_entity_poly.entity_id
_entity_poly.type
_entity_poly.pdbx_seq_one_letter_code
_entity_poly.pdbx_strand_id
1 'polypeptide(L)'
;LAEDARFSLLEVYPRTGRTHQIRVHLAQIQTPVLGDATYGSTFLNKRWAKGIERPLLHAHRLVFSHPRTRERMEFVAPLPEDICWATQGMVPLEIAGEP
;
A
#
# COMPACT_ATOMS: atom_id res chain seq x y z
N LEU A 1 -7.80 6.69 -8.31
CA LEU A 1 -6.46 7.24 -8.01
C LEU A 1 -6.96 8.42 -7.34
N ALA A 2 -6.73 8.46 -6.05
CA ALA A 2 -6.89 9.70 -5.41
C ALA A 2 -5.50 10.10 -5.03
N GLU A 3 -5.17 11.21 -5.61
CA GLU A 3 -4.09 12.05 -5.23
C GLU A 3 -4.71 13.28 -4.62
N ASP A 4 -4.07 13.77 -3.58
CA ASP A 4 -4.09 15.20 -3.34
C ASP A 4 -2.72 15.74 -3.76
N ALA A 5 -2.49 17.04 -3.68
CA ALA A 5 -1.20 17.64 -4.04
C ALA A 5 0.00 17.13 -3.18
N ARG A 6 -0.19 16.15 -2.29
CA ARG A 6 0.78 15.71 -1.27
C ARG A 6 1.04 14.21 -1.32
N PHE A 7 0.01 13.37 -1.47
CA PHE A 7 0.11 11.90 -1.51
C PHE A 7 -0.77 11.30 -2.59
N SER A 8 -0.51 10.03 -2.89
CA SER A 8 -1.36 9.21 -3.74
C SER A 8 -1.67 7.89 -3.03
N LEU A 9 -2.92 7.44 -3.09
CA LEU A 9 -3.33 6.10 -2.66
C LEU A 9 -3.15 5.13 -3.82
N LEU A 10 -2.27 4.13 -3.63
CA LEU A 10 -1.90 3.15 -4.65
C LEU A 10 -2.41 1.77 -4.30
N GLU A 11 -3.01 1.09 -5.28
CA GLU A 11 -3.19 -0.36 -5.24
C GLU A 11 -2.00 -1.02 -5.95
N VAL A 12 -1.38 -2.00 -5.29
CA VAL A 12 -0.14 -2.64 -5.75
C VAL A 12 -0.26 -4.15 -5.77
N TYR A 13 0.13 -4.74 -6.90
CA TYR A 13 0.08 -6.18 -7.16
C TYR A 13 1.50 -6.74 -7.30
N PRO A 14 2.14 -7.19 -6.20
CA PRO A 14 3.50 -7.71 -6.28
C PRO A 14 3.53 -9.04 -7.03
N ARG A 15 4.30 -9.10 -8.13
CA ARG A 15 4.51 -10.34 -8.92
C ARG A 15 5.35 -11.39 -8.20
N THR A 16 6.15 -10.95 -7.23
CA THR A 16 7.01 -11.80 -6.41
C THR A 16 6.93 -11.35 -4.96
N GLY A 17 7.36 -12.20 -4.02
CA GLY A 17 7.28 -11.95 -2.57
C GLY A 17 8.62 -11.61 -1.92
N ARG A 18 9.51 -10.86 -2.60
CA ARG A 18 10.82 -10.53 -2.01
C ARG A 18 10.65 -9.62 -0.80
N THR A 19 11.57 -9.74 0.16
CA THR A 19 11.58 -8.93 1.38
C THR A 19 11.54 -7.44 1.04
N HIS A 20 10.59 -6.72 1.64
CA HIS A 20 10.39 -5.27 1.47
C HIS A 20 10.18 -4.79 0.02
N GLN A 21 9.83 -5.68 -0.91
CA GLN A 21 9.79 -5.37 -2.35
C GLN A 21 9.03 -4.09 -2.71
N ILE A 22 7.79 -3.94 -2.22
CA ILE A 22 6.97 -2.75 -2.49
C ILE A 22 7.64 -1.49 -1.92
N ARG A 23 8.12 -1.57 -0.67
CA ARG A 23 8.74 -0.44 0.04
C ARG A 23 10.00 0.06 -0.68
N VAL A 24 10.86 -0.86 -1.11
CA VAL A 24 12.10 -0.54 -1.84
C VAL A 24 11.80 0.02 -3.22
N HIS A 25 10.91 -0.62 -3.99
CA HIS A 25 10.58 -0.17 -5.34
C HIS A 25 9.99 1.24 -5.34
N LEU A 26 9.06 1.53 -4.45
CA LEU A 26 8.43 2.85 -4.33
C LEU A 26 9.44 3.93 -3.88
N ALA A 27 10.35 3.61 -2.97
CA ALA A 27 11.42 4.53 -2.59
C ALA A 27 12.38 4.85 -3.76
N GLN A 28 12.70 3.85 -4.60
CA GLN A 28 13.59 4.03 -5.75
C GLN A 28 13.00 4.97 -6.81
N ILE A 29 11.69 4.97 -7.00
CA ILE A 29 10.99 5.87 -7.93
C ILE A 29 10.56 7.20 -7.29
N GLN A 30 11.15 7.55 -6.14
CA GLN A 30 10.89 8.79 -5.39
C GLN A 30 9.45 8.98 -4.89
N THR A 31 8.69 7.88 -4.73
CA THR A 31 7.34 7.88 -4.14
C THR A 31 7.27 6.96 -2.91
N PRO A 32 8.12 7.16 -1.89
CA PRO A 32 8.21 6.25 -0.76
C PRO A 32 6.89 6.12 0.03
N VAL A 33 6.69 4.96 0.65
CA VAL A 33 5.55 4.71 1.54
C VAL A 33 5.60 5.65 2.75
N LEU A 34 4.49 6.34 3.02
CA LEU A 34 4.35 7.21 4.19
C LEU A 34 4.43 6.39 5.49
N GLY A 35 5.16 6.90 6.49
CA GLY A 35 5.38 6.18 7.76
C GLY A 35 6.47 5.10 7.71
N ASP A 36 7.13 4.91 6.57
CA ASP A 36 8.27 4.00 6.47
C ASP A 36 9.54 4.63 7.06
N ALA A 37 10.01 4.11 8.20
CA ALA A 37 11.22 4.60 8.86
C ALA A 37 12.53 4.12 8.20
N THR A 38 12.50 3.06 7.39
CA THR A 38 13.70 2.44 6.80
C THR A 38 13.98 2.93 5.39
N TYR A 39 12.97 2.88 4.51
CA TYR A 39 13.10 3.25 3.10
C TYR A 39 12.36 4.55 2.77
N GLY A 40 11.63 5.12 3.74
CA GLY A 40 10.88 6.35 3.54
C GLY A 40 11.71 7.61 3.69
N SER A 41 11.09 8.75 3.36
CA SER A 41 11.71 10.05 3.55
C SER A 41 11.46 10.56 4.96
N THR A 42 12.54 10.77 5.72
CA THR A 42 12.47 11.38 7.07
C THR A 42 11.78 12.74 7.03
N PHE A 43 12.02 13.53 5.98
CA PHE A 43 11.38 14.84 5.82
C PHE A 43 9.87 14.72 5.59
N LEU A 44 9.43 13.84 4.68
CA LEU A 44 8.01 13.63 4.41
C LEU A 44 7.30 13.05 5.63
N ASN A 45 7.91 12.08 6.31
CA ASN A 45 7.35 11.49 7.52
C ASN A 45 7.18 12.51 8.65
N LYS A 46 8.18 13.37 8.91
CA LYS A 46 8.04 14.44 9.91
C LYS A 46 6.92 15.42 9.57
N ARG A 47 6.75 15.72 8.28
CA ARG A 47 5.77 16.70 7.82
C ARG A 47 4.35 16.15 7.83
N TRP A 48 4.18 14.87 7.49
CA TRP A 48 2.88 14.33 7.08
C TRP A 48 2.50 12.99 7.73
N ALA A 49 3.45 12.26 8.32
CA ALA A 49 3.18 11.01 9.02
C ALA A 49 2.98 11.21 10.53
N LYS A 50 2.44 12.36 10.97
CA LYS A 50 2.18 12.62 12.40
C LYS A 50 1.12 11.65 12.91
N GLY A 51 1.45 10.86 13.93
CA GLY A 51 0.56 9.83 14.49
C GLY A 51 0.58 8.51 13.70
N ILE A 52 1.42 8.39 12.67
CA ILE A 52 1.61 7.15 11.91
C ILE A 52 2.92 6.50 12.37
N GLU A 53 2.81 5.32 12.99
CA GLU A 53 3.95 4.61 13.59
C GLU A 53 4.48 3.45 12.73
N ARG A 54 3.84 3.19 11.58
CA ARG A 54 4.17 2.09 10.68
C ARG A 54 4.08 2.54 9.22
N PRO A 55 4.69 1.81 8.27
CA PRO A 55 4.43 2.03 6.85
C PRO A 55 2.93 1.89 6.58
N LEU A 56 2.35 2.88 5.90
CA LEU A 56 0.98 2.83 5.38
C LEU A 56 0.90 1.89 4.16
N LEU A 57 1.19 0.61 4.42
CA LEU A 57 1.09 -0.49 3.49
C LEU A 57 0.17 -1.53 4.12
N HIS A 58 -0.84 -1.95 3.36
CA HIS A 58 -1.86 -2.88 3.84
C HIS A 58 -2.16 -3.94 2.79
N ALA A 59 -2.18 -5.21 3.21
CA ALA A 59 -2.60 -6.32 2.36
C ALA A 59 -4.13 -6.36 2.33
N HIS A 60 -4.73 -5.57 1.43
CA HIS A 60 -6.18 -5.42 1.34
C HIS A 60 -6.89 -6.66 0.79
N ARG A 61 -6.31 -7.32 -0.20
CA ARG A 61 -6.95 -8.43 -0.93
C ARG A 61 -5.96 -9.57 -1.16
N LEU A 62 -6.42 -10.80 -0.95
CA LEU A 62 -5.70 -12.03 -1.23
C LEU A 62 -6.58 -12.98 -2.05
N VAL A 63 -6.06 -13.40 -3.20
CA VAL A 63 -6.74 -14.35 -4.10
C VAL A 63 -5.80 -15.50 -4.39
N PHE A 64 -6.26 -16.73 -4.19
CA PHE A 64 -5.50 -17.94 -4.56
C PHE A 64 -6.44 -19.13 -4.78
N SER A 65 -5.95 -20.16 -5.47
CA SER A 65 -6.65 -21.43 -5.59
C SER A 65 -6.38 -22.30 -4.37
N HIS A 66 -7.43 -22.80 -3.72
CA HIS A 66 -7.31 -23.67 -2.56
C HIS A 66 -6.43 -24.89 -2.91
N PRO A 67 -5.37 -25.23 -2.13
CA PRO A 67 -4.41 -26.26 -2.51
C PRO A 67 -5.03 -27.66 -2.64
N ARG A 68 -6.06 -27.96 -1.84
CA ARG A 68 -6.85 -29.20 -1.91
C ARG A 68 -8.04 -29.17 -2.89
N THR A 69 -8.97 -28.22 -2.74
CA THR A 69 -10.22 -28.21 -3.53
C THR A 69 -10.07 -27.56 -4.90
N ARG A 70 -8.96 -26.83 -5.16
CA ARG A 70 -8.72 -26.02 -6.37
C ARG A 70 -9.74 -24.91 -6.62
N GLU A 71 -10.64 -24.66 -5.68
CA GLU A 71 -11.60 -23.58 -5.76
C GLU A 71 -10.88 -22.24 -5.61
N ARG A 72 -11.32 -21.24 -6.40
CA ARG A 72 -10.81 -19.87 -6.30
C ARG A 72 -11.34 -19.26 -5.00
N MET A 73 -10.42 -18.93 -4.09
CA MET A 73 -10.73 -18.26 -2.83
C MET A 73 -10.33 -16.80 -2.90
N GLU A 74 -11.11 -15.95 -2.24
CA GLU A 74 -10.89 -14.51 -2.16
C GLU A 74 -11.14 -14.03 -0.74
N PHE A 75 -10.17 -13.29 -0.20
CA PHE A 75 -10.22 -12.71 1.14
C PHE A 75 -9.97 -11.21 1.03
N VAL A 76 -10.79 -10.41 1.72
CA VAL A 76 -10.68 -8.95 1.76
C VAL A 76 -10.57 -8.50 3.20
N ALA A 77 -9.51 -7.76 3.52
CA ALA A 77 -9.30 -7.13 4.81
C ALA A 77 -9.65 -5.64 4.72
N PRO A 78 -10.56 -5.11 5.56
CA PRO A 78 -10.95 -3.71 5.52
C PRO A 78 -9.72 -2.81 5.68
N LEU A 79 -9.79 -1.59 5.12
CA LEU A 79 -8.74 -0.61 5.31
C LEU A 79 -8.63 -0.25 6.79
N PRO A 80 -7.41 -0.23 7.36
CA PRO A 80 -7.19 0.14 8.74
C PRO A 80 -7.45 1.65 8.94
N GLU A 81 -7.76 2.03 10.18
CA GLU A 81 -8.17 3.39 10.54
C GLU A 81 -7.13 4.45 10.19
N ASP A 82 -5.84 4.14 10.33
CA ASP A 82 -4.73 5.03 9.98
C ASP A 82 -4.67 5.36 8.49
N ILE A 83 -4.90 4.38 7.62
CA ILE A 83 -5.00 4.60 6.18
C ILE A 83 -6.26 5.39 5.86
N CYS A 84 -7.42 5.01 6.41
CA CYS A 84 -8.69 5.72 6.20
C CYS A 84 -8.59 7.20 6.60
N TRP A 85 -7.94 7.50 7.73
CA TRP A 85 -7.67 8.85 8.20
C TRP A 85 -6.75 9.63 7.25
N ALA A 86 -5.64 9.01 6.82
CA ALA A 86 -4.69 9.64 5.91
C ALA A 86 -5.28 9.90 4.51
N THR A 87 -6.25 9.09 4.11
CA THR A 87 -6.87 9.14 2.77
C THR A 87 -8.28 9.71 2.80
N GLN A 88 -8.67 10.49 3.82
CA GLN A 88 -10.01 11.09 3.86
C GLN A 88 -10.24 11.96 2.61
N GLY A 89 -11.28 11.61 1.84
CA GLY A 89 -11.59 12.28 0.56
C GLY A 89 -10.88 11.69 -0.66
N MET A 90 -10.08 10.64 -0.49
CA MET A 90 -9.31 9.97 -1.55
C MET A 90 -9.94 8.62 -1.92
N VAL A 91 -10.35 8.45 -3.18
CA VAL A 91 -10.81 7.19 -3.79
C VAL A 91 -9.65 6.40 -4.46
N PRO A 92 -9.41 5.12 -4.15
CA PRO A 92 -8.36 4.30 -4.81
C PRO A 92 -8.47 4.31 -6.35
N LEU A 93 -7.36 4.20 -7.12
CA LEU A 93 -7.46 3.73 -8.53
C LEU A 93 -6.85 2.37 -8.54
N GLU A 94 -7.45 1.57 -9.39
CA GLU A 94 -6.84 0.40 -9.97
C GLU A 94 -5.66 0.86 -10.84
N ILE A 95 -4.44 0.52 -10.43
CA ILE A 95 -3.33 0.45 -11.38
C ILE A 95 -3.44 -0.94 -12.01
N ALA A 96 -3.89 -0.97 -13.26
CA ALA A 96 -3.97 -2.17 -14.08
C ALA A 96 -2.57 -2.74 -14.32
N GLY A 97 -2.07 -3.52 -13.37
CA GLY A 97 -1.19 -4.62 -13.66
C GLY A 97 -2.09 -5.80 -14.00
N GLU A 98 -2.35 -6.03 -15.30
CA GLU A 98 -2.94 -7.29 -15.76
C GLU A 98 -2.19 -8.48 -15.11
N PRO A 99 -2.87 -9.61 -14.85
CA PRO A 99 -2.30 -10.77 -14.16
C PRO A 99 -1.17 -11.50 -14.91
#